data_AF-A0A7Y2ZUP4-F1
#
_entry.id   AF-A0A7Y2ZUP4-F1
#
_cell.length_a   1.000
_cell.length_b   1.000
_cell.length_c   1.000
_cell.angle_alpha   90.00
_cell.angle_beta   90.00
_cell.angle_gamma   90.00
#
_symmetry.space_group_name_H-M   'P 1'
#
loop_
_entity.id
_entity.type
_entity.pdbx_description
1 polymer ?
#
loop_
_entity_poly.entity_id
_entity_poly.type
_entity_poly.pdbx_seq_one_letter_code
_entity_poly.pdbx_strand_id
1 'polypeptide(L)' 'MKFKIYILAFLLSSIAHAQVSFVAKPSKTKLGVNERLRVDFVMNKDGDNFSSPSFENFTVVG' A
#
# COMPACT_ATOMS: atom_id res chain seq x y z
N MET A 1 -26.41 -32.03 -5.51
CA MET A 1 -25.51 -31.69 -4.39
C MET A 1 -24.09 -31.35 -4.86
N LYS A 2 -23.46 -32.15 -5.74
CA LYS A 2 -22.10 -31.92 -6.26
C LYS A 2 -21.89 -30.56 -6.95
N PHE A 3 -22.84 -30.10 -7.77
CA PHE A 3 -22.76 -28.80 -8.45
C PHE A 3 -22.69 -27.60 -7.50
N LYS A 4 -23.42 -27.65 -6.37
CA LYS A 4 -23.37 -26.60 -5.34
C LYS A 4 -22.01 -26.54 -4.65
N ILE A 5 -21.35 -27.69 -4.48
CA ILE A 5 -19.99 -27.79 -3.91
C ILE A 5 -18.97 -27.15 -4.86
N TYR A 6 -19.08 -27.38 -6.16
CA TYR A 6 -18.19 -26.76 -7.16
C TYR A 6 -18.35 -25.23 -7.21
N ILE A 7 -19.59 -24.73 -7.14
CA ILE A 7 -19.85 -23.27 -7.07
C ILE A 7 -19.25 -22.68 -5.79
N LEU A 8 -19.43 -23.34 -4.65
CA LEU A 8 -18.87 -22.89 -3.38
C LEU A 8 -17.33 -22.88 -3.39
N ALA A 9 -16.72 -23.92 -3.95
CA ALA A 9 -15.26 -24.00 -4.11
C ALA A 9 -14.72 -22.90 -5.03
N PHE A 10 -15.42 -22.59 -6.12
CA PHE A 10 -15.07 -21.50 -7.02
C PHE A 10 -15.14 -20.13 -6.32
N LEU A 11 -16.19 -19.86 -5.54
CA LEU A 11 -16.31 -18.61 -4.77
C LEU A 11 -15.19 -18.45 -3.73
N LEU A 12 -14.85 -19.53 -3.02
CA LEU A 12 -13.80 -19.52 -1.99
C LEU A 12 -12.38 -19.37 -2.56
N SER A 13 -12.15 -19.72 -3.84
CA SER A 13 -10.82 -19.60 -4.47
C SER A 13 -10.29 -18.16 -4.51
N SER A 14 -11.18 -17.17 -4.57
CA SER A 14 -10.83 -15.75 -4.59
C SER A 14 -10.17 -15.24 -3.28
N ILE A 15 -10.34 -15.96 -2.17
CA ILE A 15 -9.78 -15.59 -0.86
C ILE A 15 -8.28 -15.93 -0.79
N ALA A 16 -7.79 -16.81 -1.67
CA ALA A 16 -6.39 -17.24 -1.71
C ALA A 16 -5.44 -16.21 -2.37
N HIS A 17 -5.96 -15.10 -2.91
CA HIS A 17 -5.13 -14.04 -3.44
C HIS A 17 -4.48 -13.27 -2.29
N ALA A 18 -3.16 -13.44 -2.12
CA ALA A 18 -2.39 -12.63 -1.19
C ALA A 18 -2.49 -11.15 -1.60
N GLN A 19 -3.18 -10.33 -0.81
CA GLN A 19 -3.33 -8.91 -1.09
C GLN A 19 -1.99 -8.21 -0.83
N VAL A 20 -1.42 -7.61 -1.88
CA VAL A 20 -0.28 -6.68 -1.73
C VAL A 20 -0.79 -5.39 -1.12
N SER A 21 -0.14 -4.93 -0.05
CA SER A 21 -0.42 -3.64 0.58
C SER A 21 0.76 -2.70 0.39
N PHE A 22 0.43 -1.46 0.06
CA PHE A 22 1.37 -0.35 -0.02
C PHE A 22 0.72 0.84 0.65
N VAL A 23 1.34 1.34 1.71
CA VAL A 23 0.77 2.39 2.56
C VAL A 23 1.79 3.49 2.75
N ALA A 24 1.42 4.72 2.39
CA ALA A 24 2.17 5.92 2.73
C ALA A 24 1.66 6.48 4.06
N LYS A 25 2.55 6.58 5.06
CA LYS A 25 2.25 7.10 6.40
C LYS A 25 2.90 8.46 6.58
N PRO A 26 2.16 9.56 6.44
CA PRO A 26 2.70 10.87 6.75
C PRO A 26 2.81 11.05 8.28
N SER A 27 3.85 11.74 8.75
CA SER A 27 4.01 12.08 10.16
C SER A 27 2.92 13.03 10.67
N LYS A 28 2.26 13.76 9.76
CA LYS A 28 1.12 14.65 10.04
C LYS A 28 0.27 14.88 8.79
N THR A 29 -1.02 15.11 8.97
CA THR A 29 -1.98 15.35 7.88
C THR A 29 -2.20 16.84 7.57
N LYS A 30 -1.70 17.72 8.44
CA LYS A 30 -1.68 19.17 8.25
C LYS A 30 -0.25 19.65 8.44
N LEU A 31 0.23 20.52 7.56
CA LEU A 31 1.59 21.03 7.55
C LEU A 31 1.56 22.56 7.53
N GLY A 32 2.29 23.18 8.46
CA GLY A 32 2.50 24.62 8.48
C GLY A 32 3.63 25.06 7.55
N VAL A 33 3.76 26.37 7.34
CA VAL A 33 4.89 26.96 6.60
C VAL A 33 6.20 26.68 7.36
N ASN A 34 7.25 26.31 6.62
CA ASN A 34 8.58 25.97 7.15
C ASN A 34 8.64 24.73 8.07
N GLU A 35 7.62 23.88 8.06
CA GLU A 35 7.67 22.60 8.77
C GLU A 35 8.21 21.47 7.90
N ARG A 36 8.76 20.43 8.54
CA ARG A 36 9.18 19.20 7.88
C ARG A 36 8.05 18.16 7.91
N LEU A 37 7.86 17.48 6.78
CA LEU A 37 6.97 16.33 6.65
C LEU A 37 7.82 15.09 6.39
N ARG A 38 7.61 14.03 7.19
CA ARG A 38 8.18 12.70 6.93
C ARG A 38 7.08 11.82 6.37
N VAL A 39 7.40 11.04 5.34
CA VAL A 39 6.48 10.05 4.75
C VAL A 39 7.19 8.69 4.77
N ASP A 40 6.64 7.74 5.52
CA ASP A 40 7.13 6.37 5.53
C ASP A 40 6.30 5.53 4.56
N PHE A 41 6.97 4.82 3.66
CA PHE A 41 6.32 3.86 2.75
C PHE A 41 6.45 2.45 3.33
N VAL A 42 5.33 1.82 3.63
CA VAL A 42 5.26 0.48 4.25
C VAL A 42 4.57 -0.47 3.29
N MET A 43 5.20 -1.61 3.05
CA MET A 43 4.71 -2.66 2.16
C MET A 43 4.79 -4.03 2.85
N ASN A 44 3.83 -4.91 2.55
CA ASN A 44 3.75 -6.26 3.14
C ASN A 44 4.42 -7.36 2.30
N LYS A 45 5.13 -6.97 1.25
CA LYS A 45 5.80 -7.80 0.25
C LYS A 45 7.11 -7.13 -0.13
N ASP A 46 7.98 -7.87 -0.82
CA ASP A 46 9.28 -7.38 -1.26
C ASP A 46 9.16 -6.08 -2.07
N GLY A 47 10.01 -5.13 -1.73
CA GLY A 47 10.00 -3.76 -2.24
C GLY A 47 10.98 -3.49 -3.37
N ASP A 48 11.47 -4.54 -4.04
CA ASP A 48 12.61 -4.45 -4.97
C ASP A 48 12.35 -3.51 -6.17
N ASN A 49 11.07 -3.26 -6.51
CA ASN A 49 10.65 -2.35 -7.57
C ASN A 49 10.13 -1.00 -7.04
N PHE A 50 10.46 -0.62 -5.81
CA PHE A 50 10.02 0.64 -5.24
C PHE A 50 10.88 1.81 -5.72
N SER A 51 10.26 2.75 -6.42
CA SER A 51 10.79 4.09 -6.68
C SER A 51 10.01 5.11 -5.86
N SER A 52 10.69 5.86 -5.00
CA SER A 52 10.04 6.94 -4.25
C SER A 52 9.44 8.00 -5.20
N PRO A 53 8.20 8.46 -4.97
CA PRO A 53 7.62 9.54 -5.77
C PRO A 53 8.36 10.86 -5.53
N SER A 54 8.33 11.75 -6.51
CA SER A 54 8.80 13.13 -6.34
C SER A 54 7.82 13.94 -5.48
N PHE A 55 8.36 14.78 -4.59
CA PHE A 55 7.56 15.72 -3.80
C PHE A 55 7.70 17.13 -4.41
N GLU A 56 6.75 17.51 -5.27
CA GLU A 56 6.73 18.85 -5.88
C GLU A 56 6.63 19.94 -4.80
N ASN A 57 7.40 21.01 -4.97
CA ASN A 57 7.47 22.16 -4.04
C ASN A 57 8.04 21.83 -2.65
N PHE A 58 8.60 20.63 -2.45
CA PHE A 58 9.33 20.26 -1.25
C PHE A 58 10.81 20.09 -1.53
N THR A 59 11.64 20.51 -0.58
CA THR A 59 13.04 20.08 -0.54
C THR A 59 13.09 18.69 0.09
N VAL A 60 13.40 17.67 -0.71
CA VAL A 60 13.56 16.30 -0.23
C VAL A 60 14.95 16.15 0.40
N VAL A 61 14.98 15.75 1.66
CA VAL A 61 16.21 15.39 2.39
C VAL A 61 16.09 13.92 2.78
N GLY A 62 16.98 13.10 2.23
CA GLY A 62 17.03 11.64 2.38
C GLY A 62 17.81 11.21 3.60
#